data_AF-A0A5C4NS48-F1
#
_entry.id   AF-A0A5C4NS48-F1
#
_cell.length_a   1.000
_cell.length_b   1.000
_cell.length_c   1.000
_cell.angle_alpha   90.00
_cell.angle_beta   90.00
_cell.angle_gamma   90.00
#
_symmetry.space_group_name_H-M   'P 1'
#
loop_
_entity.id
_entity.type
_entity.pdbx_description
1 polymer ?
#
loop_
_entity_poly.entity_id
_entity_poly.type
_entity_poly.pdbx_seq_one_letter_code
_entity_poly.pdbx_strand_id
1 'polypeptide(L)'
;MAVLIEAISVVIRCESIARRFSGGVENFIASVPNGTLCSDGELACVNFMVPDDVKKYVEYLVGQGLIFKEFGTAVDLVVVDQKRGMAFDCEWAIFGEADWNNNPECPISVCQYSPSNIKHVVVPGGWDYVSSLSATSNFVDGENIPSGLKFVRRDGDLDVLRDESTGQEFFVRARAGVRLS
;
A
#
# COMPACT_ATOMS: atom_id res chain seq x y z
N MET A 1 -7.18 3.82 -15.50
CA MET A 1 -8.12 3.87 -14.35
C MET A 1 -7.27 4.28 -13.16
N ALA A 2 -7.58 3.97 -11.90
CA ALA A 2 -6.61 4.14 -10.83
C ALA A 2 -6.68 2.99 -9.83
N VAL A 3 -5.54 2.65 -9.24
CA VAL A 3 -5.42 1.68 -8.15
C VAL A 3 -5.36 2.40 -6.81
N LEU A 4 -6.00 1.84 -5.78
CA LEU A 4 -5.90 2.35 -4.40
C LEU A 4 -4.47 2.30 -3.88
N ILE A 5 -4.06 3.37 -3.19
CA ILE A 5 -2.83 3.42 -2.40
C ILE A 5 -3.21 3.47 -0.93
N GLU A 6 -2.72 2.52 -0.14
CA GLU A 6 -3.06 2.38 1.27
C GLU A 6 -1.84 1.90 2.06
N ALA A 7 -1.54 2.60 3.16
CA ALA A 7 -0.28 2.49 3.89
C ALA A 7 0.94 2.64 2.97
N ILE A 8 1.63 1.55 2.64
CA ILE A 8 2.77 1.54 1.72
C ILE A 8 2.48 0.54 0.60
N SER A 9 2.36 1.05 -0.62
CA SER A 9 1.98 0.28 -1.79
C SER A 9 3.16 0.05 -2.73
N VAL A 10 3.27 -1.16 -3.27
CA VAL A 10 4.15 -1.47 -4.40
C VAL A 10 3.30 -1.45 -5.67
N VAL A 11 3.50 -0.43 -6.49
CA VAL A 11 2.80 -0.22 -7.76
C VAL A 11 3.69 -0.70 -8.90
N ILE A 12 3.15 -1.53 -9.78
CA ILE A 12 3.91 -2.27 -10.79
C ILE A 12 3.22 -2.11 -12.14
N ARG A 13 3.98 -1.92 -13.22
CA ARG A 13 3.44 -1.93 -14.58
C ARG A 13 3.02 -3.34 -14.98
N CYS A 14 1.74 -3.52 -15.34
CA CYS A 14 1.23 -4.81 -15.82
C CYS A 14 1.98 -5.32 -17.05
N GLU A 15 2.37 -4.41 -17.95
CA GLU A 15 3.20 -4.74 -19.12
C GLU A 15 4.55 -5.35 -18.72
N SER A 16 5.18 -4.83 -17.67
CA SER A 16 6.47 -5.33 -17.17
C SER A 16 6.32 -6.70 -16.54
N ILE A 17 5.23 -6.94 -15.79
CA ILE A 17 4.91 -8.28 -15.27
C ILE A 17 4.81 -9.28 -16.43
N ALA A 18 4.04 -8.96 -17.46
CA ALA A 18 3.83 -9.85 -18.59
C ALA A 18 5.11 -10.16 -19.38
N ARG A 19 6.05 -9.21 -19.47
CA ARG A 19 7.27 -9.35 -20.27
C ARG A 19 8.48 -9.89 -19.53
N ARG A 20 8.61 -9.59 -18.23
CA ARG A 20 9.86 -9.77 -17.49
C ARG A 20 9.73 -10.67 -16.29
N PHE A 21 8.54 -10.76 -15.67
CA PHE A 21 8.37 -11.58 -14.49
C PHE A 21 8.52 -13.05 -14.84
N SER A 22 9.34 -13.77 -14.08
CA SER A 22 9.62 -15.18 -14.31
C SER A 22 8.35 -16.03 -14.14
N GLY A 23 7.92 -16.66 -15.25
CA GLY A 23 6.65 -17.39 -15.32
C GLY A 23 5.42 -16.53 -15.58
N GLY A 24 5.60 -15.25 -15.89
CA GLY A 24 4.55 -14.35 -16.37
C GLY A 24 3.49 -13.98 -15.32
N VAL A 25 2.33 -13.55 -15.81
CA VAL A 25 1.25 -12.97 -15.00
C VAL A 25 0.68 -13.96 -13.99
N GLU A 26 0.51 -15.23 -14.36
CA GLU A 26 -0.05 -16.25 -13.46
C GLU A 26 0.85 -16.49 -12.24
N ASN A 27 2.16 -16.63 -12.47
CA ASN A 27 3.12 -16.77 -11.38
C ASN A 27 3.20 -15.51 -10.51
N PHE A 28 3.10 -14.32 -11.12
CA PHE A 28 3.03 -13.08 -10.36
C PHE A 28 1.83 -13.07 -9.40
N ILE A 29 0.63 -13.37 -9.90
CA ILE A 29 -0.59 -13.41 -9.07
C ILE A 29 -0.44 -14.45 -7.96
N ALA A 30 0.09 -15.64 -8.26
CA ALA A 30 0.32 -16.69 -7.27
C ALA A 30 1.38 -16.32 -6.22
N SER A 31 2.26 -15.35 -6.49
CA SER A 31 3.32 -14.90 -5.58
C SER A 31 2.90 -13.78 -4.63
N VAL A 32 1.70 -13.21 -4.78
CA VAL A 32 1.24 -12.10 -3.94
C VAL A 32 1.09 -12.57 -2.48
N PRO A 33 1.76 -11.90 -1.52
CA PRO A 33 1.96 -12.47 -0.19
C PRO A 33 0.76 -12.34 0.77
N ASN A 34 -0.19 -11.45 0.49
CA ASN A 34 -1.15 -10.97 1.51
C ASN A 34 -2.57 -10.72 0.98
N GLY A 35 -2.87 -11.12 -0.25
CA GLY A 35 -4.21 -11.00 -0.83
C GLY A 35 -4.68 -9.58 -1.12
N THR A 36 -3.81 -8.56 -0.99
CA THR A 36 -4.17 -7.16 -1.23
C THR A 36 -4.05 -6.74 -2.69
N LEU A 37 -3.84 -7.68 -3.63
CA LEU A 37 -3.66 -7.35 -5.03
C LEU A 37 -4.92 -6.65 -5.57
N CYS A 38 -4.72 -5.48 -6.17
CA CYS A 38 -5.70 -4.88 -7.07
C CYS A 38 -5.02 -4.46 -8.37
N SER A 39 -5.78 -4.43 -9.47
CA SER A 39 -5.23 -4.03 -10.77
C SER A 39 -6.29 -3.40 -11.64
N ASP A 40 -5.90 -2.35 -12.35
CA ASP A 40 -6.77 -1.66 -13.30
C ASP A 40 -6.47 -2.04 -14.77
N GLY A 41 -5.63 -3.05 -14.97
CA GLY A 41 -5.15 -3.53 -16.27
C GLY A 41 -3.88 -2.85 -16.76
N GLU A 42 -3.58 -1.63 -16.31
CA GLU A 42 -2.34 -0.90 -16.62
C GLU A 42 -1.34 -1.04 -15.47
N LEU A 43 -1.84 -0.91 -14.25
CA LEU A 43 -1.11 -1.03 -13.00
C LEU A 43 -1.61 -2.20 -12.17
N ALA A 44 -0.70 -2.87 -11.49
CA ALA A 44 -0.96 -3.77 -10.38
C ALA A 44 -0.46 -3.11 -9.10
N CYS A 45 -1.22 -3.24 -8.01
CA CYS A 45 -0.90 -2.67 -6.70
C CYS A 45 -0.98 -3.74 -5.63
N VAL A 46 0.01 -3.79 -4.75
CA VAL A 46 0.02 -4.63 -3.55
C VAL A 46 0.34 -3.74 -2.35
N ASN A 47 -0.51 -3.78 -1.33
CA ASN A 47 -0.44 -2.90 -0.16
C ASN A 47 0.24 -3.62 1.01
N PHE A 48 1.04 -2.88 1.76
CA PHE A 48 1.78 -3.36 2.91
C PHE A 48 1.67 -2.38 4.06
N MET A 49 1.62 -2.92 5.27
CA MET A 49 1.57 -2.09 6.47
C MET A 49 2.94 -1.53 6.85
N VAL A 50 4.05 -2.21 6.50
CA VAL A 50 5.39 -1.82 6.99
C VAL A 50 6.48 -1.82 5.92
N PRO A 51 7.50 -0.95 6.06
CA PRO A 51 8.59 -0.82 5.08
C PRO A 51 9.41 -2.09 4.89
N ASP A 52 9.61 -2.90 5.92
CA ASP A 52 10.43 -4.11 5.84
C ASP A 52 9.81 -5.17 4.91
N ASP A 53 8.49 -5.30 4.91
CA ASP A 53 7.80 -6.24 4.03
C ASP A 53 7.78 -5.73 2.58
N VAL A 54 7.66 -4.42 2.40
CA VAL A 54 7.84 -3.76 1.09
C VAL A 54 9.24 -4.04 0.54
N LYS A 55 10.29 -3.88 1.37
CA LYS A 55 11.66 -4.13 0.95
C LYS A 55 11.85 -5.58 0.49
N LYS A 56 11.41 -6.56 1.29
CA LYS A 56 11.48 -7.98 0.92
C LYS A 56 10.73 -8.27 -0.37
N TYR A 57 9.54 -7.68 -0.55
CA TYR A 57 8.75 -7.88 -1.75
C TYR A 57 9.40 -7.26 -2.98
N VAL A 58 9.95 -6.04 -2.88
CA VAL A 58 10.72 -5.40 -3.96
C VAL A 58 11.95 -6.24 -4.33
N GLU A 59 12.71 -6.72 -3.34
CA GLU A 59 13.86 -7.61 -3.58
C GLU A 59 13.44 -8.90 -4.30
N TYR A 60 12.31 -9.48 -3.90
CA TYR A 60 11.72 -10.64 -4.58
C TYR A 60 11.35 -10.33 -6.03
N LEU A 61 10.61 -9.26 -6.29
CA LEU A 61 10.20 -8.84 -7.63
C LEU A 61 11.41 -8.62 -8.56
N VAL A 62 12.47 -8.01 -8.03
CA VAL A 62 13.73 -7.84 -8.77
C VAL A 62 14.39 -9.18 -9.05
N GLY A 63 14.43 -10.08 -8.06
CA GLY A 63 14.90 -11.45 -8.24
C GLY A 63 14.10 -12.26 -9.27
N GLN A 64 12.84 -11.88 -9.54
CA GLN A 64 12.00 -12.48 -10.58
C GLN A 64 12.13 -11.83 -11.96
N GLY A 65 12.97 -10.79 -12.09
CA GLY A 65 13.30 -10.16 -13.37
C GLY A 65 12.76 -8.75 -13.58
N LEU A 66 12.02 -8.17 -12.61
CA LEU A 66 11.59 -6.77 -12.70
C LEU A 66 12.74 -5.80 -12.36
N ILE A 67 12.68 -4.60 -12.92
CA ILE A 67 13.65 -3.54 -12.67
C ILE A 67 13.05 -2.52 -11.72
N PHE A 68 13.67 -2.34 -10.55
CA PHE A 68 13.17 -1.37 -9.58
C PHE A 68 13.38 0.08 -10.05
N LYS A 69 14.63 0.48 -10.26
CA LYS A 69 14.99 1.83 -10.71
C LYS A 69 16.31 1.89 -11.48
N GLU A 70 16.43 2.88 -12.35
CA GLU A 70 17.64 3.24 -13.06
C GLU A 70 17.90 4.75 -12.88
N PHE A 71 19.13 5.12 -12.51
CA PHE A 71 19.53 6.52 -12.30
C PHE A 71 18.63 7.35 -11.37
N GLY A 72 17.90 6.69 -10.46
CA GLY A 72 16.98 7.36 -9.52
C GLY A 72 15.51 7.39 -9.97
N THR A 73 15.21 6.93 -11.19
CA THR A 73 13.86 6.89 -11.76
C THR A 73 13.30 5.46 -11.74
N ALA A 74 12.06 5.30 -11.32
CA ALA A 74 11.35 4.01 -11.29
C ALA A 74 11.14 3.44 -12.70
N VAL A 75 11.42 2.15 -12.89
CA VAL A 75 11.37 1.49 -14.22
C VAL A 75 10.14 0.61 -14.36
N ASP A 76 10.08 -0.52 -13.67
CA ASP A 76 8.95 -1.46 -13.74
C ASP A 76 7.99 -1.34 -12.54
N LEU A 77 8.50 -0.82 -11.42
CA LEU A 77 7.73 -0.66 -10.19
C LEU A 77 8.19 0.56 -9.39
N VAL A 78 7.28 1.12 -8.59
CA VAL A 78 7.53 2.23 -7.67
C VAL A 78 6.87 1.94 -6.33
N VAL A 79 7.54 2.32 -5.24
CA VAL A 79 6.94 2.30 -3.90
C VAL A 79 6.24 3.63 -3.67
N VAL A 80 4.99 3.57 -3.22
CA VAL A 80 4.15 4.74 -2.94
C VAL A 80 3.69 4.68 -1.49
N ASP A 81 4.05 5.69 -0.72
CA ASP A 81 3.54 5.88 0.64
C ASP A 81 2.28 6.75 0.56
N GLN A 82 1.21 6.32 1.22
CA GLN A 82 -0.09 7.02 1.19
C GLN A 82 0.01 8.49 1.61
N LYS A 83 0.92 8.82 2.54
CA LYS A 83 1.08 10.18 3.09
C LYS A 83 2.19 10.96 2.39
N ARG A 84 3.24 10.29 1.92
CA ARG A 84 4.44 10.92 1.36
C ARG A 84 4.51 10.89 -0.16
N GLY A 85 3.66 10.10 -0.81
CA GLY A 85 3.65 9.90 -2.26
C GLY A 85 4.74 8.93 -2.73
N MET A 86 5.18 9.11 -3.98
CA MET A 86 6.13 8.20 -4.63
C MET A 86 7.54 8.34 -4.03
N ALA A 87 8.20 7.21 -3.76
CA ALA A 87 9.54 7.18 -3.18
C ALA A 87 10.64 7.65 -4.15
N PHE A 88 10.35 7.63 -5.45
CA PHE A 88 11.28 8.01 -6.53
C PHE A 88 10.51 8.70 -7.67
N ASP A 89 11.25 9.38 -8.54
CA ASP A 89 10.70 9.92 -9.77
C ASP A 89 10.14 8.79 -10.64
N CYS A 90 8.97 9.02 -11.23
CA CYS A 90 8.28 8.03 -12.04
C CYS A 90 7.57 8.74 -13.19
N GLU A 91 7.95 8.40 -14.43
CA GLU A 91 7.37 9.04 -15.62
C GLU A 91 6.04 8.41 -16.04
N TRP A 92 5.84 7.14 -15.68
CA TRP A 92 4.70 6.35 -16.11
C TRP A 92 3.56 6.30 -15.09
N ALA A 93 3.77 6.77 -13.85
CA ALA A 93 2.76 6.78 -12.81
C ALA A 93 2.51 8.19 -12.27
N ILE A 94 1.26 8.49 -11.94
CA ILE A 94 0.87 9.70 -11.23
C ILE A 94 0.21 9.28 -9.92
N PHE A 95 0.69 9.85 -8.81
CA PHE A 95 0.08 9.76 -7.50
C PHE A 95 -0.84 10.96 -7.27
N GLY A 96 -1.98 10.74 -6.62
CA GLY A 96 -2.91 11.80 -6.25
C GLY A 96 -4.03 11.30 -5.33
N GLU A 97 -5.09 12.10 -5.26
CA GLU A 97 -6.26 11.83 -4.43
C GLU A 97 -7.52 11.73 -5.31
N ALA A 98 -8.50 10.97 -4.83
CA ALA A 98 -9.82 10.87 -5.41
C ALA A 98 -10.90 10.76 -4.32
N ASP A 99 -12.12 11.16 -4.64
CA ASP A 99 -13.27 11.03 -3.74
C ASP A 99 -13.89 9.64 -3.86
N TRP A 100 -13.91 8.88 -2.77
CA TRP A 100 -14.56 7.57 -2.77
C TRP A 100 -16.07 7.72 -2.99
N ASN A 101 -16.60 7.03 -4.00
CA ASN A 101 -18.01 7.14 -4.42
C ASN A 101 -18.50 8.58 -4.69
N ASN A 102 -17.61 9.46 -5.17
CA ASN A 102 -17.89 10.88 -5.37
C ASN A 102 -18.33 11.60 -4.07
N ASN A 103 -17.86 11.14 -2.91
CA ASN A 103 -18.05 11.83 -1.64
C ASN A 103 -16.74 12.55 -1.24
N PRO A 104 -16.71 13.91 -1.27
CA PRO A 104 -15.53 14.69 -0.86
C PRO A 104 -15.14 14.51 0.61
N GLU A 105 -16.05 14.00 1.46
CA GLU A 105 -15.74 13.67 2.85
C GLU A 105 -15.05 12.30 3.01
N CYS A 106 -14.86 11.58 1.89
CA CYS A 106 -14.24 10.27 1.87
C CYS A 106 -13.03 10.23 0.91
N PRO A 107 -11.97 11.04 1.14
CA PRO A 107 -10.81 11.05 0.26
C PRO A 107 -10.05 9.73 0.37
N ILE A 108 -9.52 9.28 -0.76
CA ILE A 108 -8.61 8.13 -0.87
C ILE A 108 -7.38 8.49 -1.71
N SER A 109 -6.25 7.91 -1.37
CA SER A 109 -5.03 8.05 -2.17
C SER A 109 -5.04 7.03 -3.30
N VAL A 110 -4.63 7.45 -4.49
CA VAL A 110 -4.67 6.62 -5.69
C VAL A 110 -3.41 6.80 -6.54
N CYS A 111 -3.12 5.79 -7.36
CA CYS A 111 -2.10 5.85 -8.39
C CYS A 111 -2.67 5.42 -9.74
N GLN A 112 -2.25 6.08 -10.80
CA GLN A 112 -2.73 5.85 -12.16
C GLN A 112 -1.58 5.86 -13.14
N TYR A 113 -1.74 5.17 -14.27
CA TYR A 113 -0.80 5.24 -15.38
C TYR A 113 -0.86 6.61 -16.06
N SER A 114 0.26 7.11 -16.61
CA SER A 114 0.34 8.40 -17.29
C SER A 114 0.53 8.24 -18.81
N PRO A 115 -0.18 9.03 -19.65
CA PRO A 115 -1.21 10.01 -19.30
C PRO A 115 -2.53 9.33 -18.92
N SER A 116 -3.35 9.98 -18.08
CA SER A 116 -4.66 9.43 -17.69
C SER A 116 -5.77 10.48 -17.58
N ASN A 117 -7.00 10.00 -17.72
CA ASN A 117 -8.26 10.66 -17.39
C ASN A 117 -9.03 9.73 -16.43
N ILE A 118 -8.89 9.88 -15.11
CA ILE A 118 -9.54 9.00 -14.13
C ILE A 118 -11.06 9.01 -14.32
N LYS A 119 -11.67 7.83 -14.33
CA LYS A 119 -13.13 7.64 -14.29
C LYS A 119 -13.60 6.68 -13.20
N HIS A 120 -12.74 5.77 -12.71
CA HIS A 120 -13.04 4.76 -11.69
C HIS A 120 -11.77 4.34 -10.93
N VAL A 121 -11.93 3.93 -9.67
CA VAL A 121 -10.87 3.42 -8.79
C VAL A 121 -11.07 1.92 -8.54
N VAL A 122 -9.98 1.15 -8.56
CA VAL A 122 -9.95 -0.28 -8.25
C VAL A 122 -9.32 -0.49 -6.88
N VAL A 123 -10.03 -1.24 -6.03
CA VAL A 123 -9.64 -1.57 -4.65
C VAL A 123 -9.42 -3.08 -4.50
N PRO A 124 -8.68 -3.54 -3.48
CA PRO A 124 -8.55 -4.96 -3.17
C PRO A 124 -9.92 -5.61 -2.90
N GLY A 125 -10.01 -6.92 -3.13
CA GLY A 125 -11.23 -7.68 -2.84
C GLY A 125 -11.61 -7.61 -1.36
N GLY A 126 -12.85 -7.22 -1.08
CA GLY A 126 -13.35 -7.09 0.30
C GLY A 126 -12.97 -5.79 1.01
N TRP A 127 -12.29 -4.86 0.34
CA TRP A 127 -11.99 -3.54 0.91
C TRP A 127 -13.26 -2.69 1.05
N ASP A 128 -13.39 -1.98 2.17
CA ASP A 128 -14.43 -0.98 2.41
C ASP A 128 -13.85 0.28 3.04
N TYR A 129 -14.44 1.44 2.71
CA TYR A 129 -13.91 2.72 3.18
C TYR A 129 -13.94 2.86 4.71
N VAL A 130 -15.01 2.42 5.38
CA VAL A 130 -15.23 2.70 6.80
C VAL A 130 -14.17 2.04 7.69
N SER A 131 -13.74 0.83 7.32
CA SER A 131 -12.68 0.10 8.02
C SER A 131 -11.26 0.41 7.53
N SER A 132 -11.12 1.17 6.43
CA SER A 132 -9.84 1.44 5.76
C SER A 132 -8.93 2.41 6.53
N LEU A 133 -7.65 2.42 6.19
CA LEU A 133 -6.71 3.45 6.66
C LEU A 133 -6.97 4.82 6.03
N SER A 134 -7.66 4.85 4.90
CA SER A 134 -8.12 6.10 4.30
C SER A 134 -9.15 6.80 5.19
N ALA A 135 -10.00 6.05 5.90
CA ALA A 135 -10.92 6.60 6.89
C ALA A 135 -10.30 6.73 8.28
N THR A 136 -9.38 5.82 8.64
CA THR A 136 -8.77 5.75 9.97
C THR A 136 -7.30 6.12 9.87
N SER A 137 -6.95 7.34 10.28
CA SER A 137 -5.55 7.84 10.29
C SER A 137 -4.62 7.13 11.30
N ASN A 138 -4.92 5.88 11.67
CA ASN A 138 -4.59 5.26 12.95
C ASN A 138 -3.52 4.16 12.85
N PHE A 139 -2.90 4.00 11.68
CA PHE A 139 -1.69 3.19 11.59
C PHE A 139 -0.47 4.00 12.04
N VAL A 140 0.25 3.47 13.01
CA VAL A 140 1.42 4.12 13.62
C VAL A 140 2.59 3.14 13.61
N ASP A 141 3.59 3.44 12.78
CA ASP A 141 4.92 2.85 12.95
C ASP A 141 5.51 3.47 14.23
N GLY A 142 5.97 2.64 15.17
CA GLY A 142 6.05 2.89 16.63
C GLY A 142 6.86 4.10 17.15
N GLU A 143 7.14 5.10 16.32
CA GLU A 143 7.82 6.35 16.63
C GLU A 143 6.89 7.43 17.17
N ASN A 144 5.57 7.37 16.93
CA ASN A 144 4.60 8.38 17.40
C ASN A 144 3.24 7.77 17.80
N ILE A 145 3.22 6.92 18.83
CA ILE A 145 1.97 6.36 19.39
C ILE A 145 1.25 7.47 20.17
N PRO A 146 0.00 7.84 19.82
CA PRO A 146 -0.79 8.78 20.60
C PRO A 146 -0.89 8.36 22.07
N SER A 147 -0.75 9.32 22.98
CA SER A 147 -0.92 9.08 24.42
C SER A 147 -2.38 8.72 24.73
N GLY A 148 -2.61 7.70 25.57
CA GLY A 148 -3.95 7.32 26.03
C GLY A 148 -4.56 6.11 25.32
N LEU A 149 -3.81 5.45 24.42
CA LEU A 149 -4.24 4.21 23.79
C LEU A 149 -4.07 3.01 24.74
N LYS A 150 -5.08 2.16 24.85
CA LYS A 150 -5.05 0.90 25.60
C LYS A 150 -4.90 -0.30 24.69
N PHE A 151 -4.03 -1.22 25.03
CA PHE A 151 -3.92 -2.49 24.33
C PHE A 151 -5.24 -3.28 24.38
N VAL A 152 -5.68 -3.76 23.21
CA VAL A 152 -6.90 -4.57 23.05
C VAL A 152 -6.53 -6.01 22.70
N ARG A 153 -5.76 -6.21 21.62
CA ARG A 153 -5.43 -7.54 21.10
C ARG A 153 -4.14 -7.52 20.28
N ARG A 154 -3.61 -8.69 19.97
CA ARG A 154 -2.66 -8.87 18.86
C ARG A 154 -3.36 -9.33 17.61
N ASP A 155 -2.89 -8.81 16.48
CA ASP A 155 -3.24 -9.22 15.13
C ASP A 155 -1.95 -9.51 14.35
N GLY A 156 -1.53 -10.77 14.34
CA GLY A 156 -0.22 -11.18 13.83
C GLY A 156 0.94 -10.54 14.59
N ASP A 157 1.77 -9.78 13.87
CA ASP A 157 2.92 -9.03 14.41
C ASP A 157 2.55 -7.64 14.96
N LEU A 158 1.25 -7.30 14.95
CA LEU A 158 0.75 -5.98 15.34
C LEU A 158 0.02 -6.06 16.69
N ASP A 159 0.27 -5.07 17.54
CA ASP A 159 -0.55 -4.76 18.70
C ASP A 159 -1.67 -3.80 18.25
N VAL A 160 -2.91 -4.19 18.51
CA VAL A 160 -4.08 -3.34 18.31
C VAL A 160 -4.36 -2.61 19.61
N LEU A 161 -4.18 -1.30 19.59
CA LEU A 161 -4.49 -0.40 20.68
C LEU A 161 -5.81 0.32 20.39
N ARG A 162 -6.55 0.74 21.42
CA ARG A 162 -7.79 1.50 21.28
C ARG A 162 -7.73 2.76 22.11
N ASP A 163 -8.13 3.86 21.51
CA ASP A 163 -8.40 5.10 22.23
C ASP A 163 -9.72 4.96 22.99
N GLU A 164 -9.68 5.05 24.32
CA GLU A 164 -10.90 4.93 25.13
C GLU A 164 -11.86 6.11 24.97
N SER A 165 -11.37 7.27 24.55
CA SER A 165 -12.19 8.47 24.38
C SER A 165 -12.97 8.47 23.08
N THR A 166 -12.40 7.90 22.01
CA THR A 166 -13.01 7.86 20.67
C THR A 166 -13.51 6.48 20.26
N GLY A 167 -13.04 5.42 20.93
CA GLY A 167 -13.33 4.03 20.57
C GLY A 167 -12.55 3.53 19.34
N GLN A 168 -11.71 4.36 18.73
CA GLN A 168 -10.96 4.01 17.53
C GLN A 168 -9.80 3.04 17.82
N GLU A 169 -9.57 2.11 16.90
CA GLU A 169 -8.45 1.18 16.96
C GLU A 169 -7.25 1.71 16.15
N PHE A 170 -6.07 1.47 16.70
CA PHE A 170 -4.75 1.82 16.19
C PHE A 170 -3.93 0.54 16.10
N PHE A 171 -3.24 0.35 14.98
CA PHE A 171 -2.43 -0.84 14.74
C PHE A 171 -0.95 -0.44 14.83
N VAL A 172 -0.21 -1.07 15.74
CA VAL A 172 1.16 -0.70 16.10
C VAL A 172 2.06 -1.93 16.05
N ARG A 173 3.20 -1.87 15.34
CA ARG A 173 4.18 -2.96 15.37
C ARG A 173 5.08 -2.80 16.60
N ALA A 174 5.13 -3.81 17.48
CA ALA A 174 6.05 -3.80 18.61
C ALA A 174 7.51 -3.91 18.12
N ARG A 175 8.39 -2.98 18.53
CA ARG A 175 9.84 -3.18 18.37
C ARG A 175 10.27 -4.38 19.21
N ALA A 176 11.12 -5.25 18.65
CA ALA A 176 11.86 -6.22 19.44
C ALA A 176 12.64 -5.49 20.56
N GLY A 177 12.11 -5.52 21.78
CA GLY A 177 12.76 -4.94 22.97
C GLY A 177 11.94 -3.92 23.77
N VAL A 178 10.80 -3.41 23.29
CA VAL A 178 9.94 -2.54 24.11
C VAL A 178 8.76 -3.35 24.62
N ARG A 179 8.91 -3.92 25.82
CA ARG A 179 7.77 -4.44 26.58
C ARG A 179 6.98 -3.24 27.09
N LEU A 180 5.77 -3.03 26.57
CA LEU A 180 4.77 -2.25 27.28
C LEU A 180 4.35 -3.07 28.50
N SER A 181 4.82 -2.64 29.67
CA SER A 181 4.42 -3.15 30.99
C SER A 181 3.01 -2.70 31.35
#